data_AF-A0A9J8CTG9-F1
#
_entry.id   AF-A0A9J8CTG9-F1
#
_cell.length_a   1.000
_cell.length_b   1.000
_cell.length_c   1.000
_cell.angle_alpha   90.00
_cell.angle_beta   90.00
_cell.angle_gamma   90.00
#
_symmetry.space_group_name_H-M   'P 1'
#
loop_
_entity.id
_entity.type
_entity.pdbx_description
1 polymer ?
#
loop_
_entity_poly.entity_id
_entity_poly.type
_entity_poly.pdbx_seq_one_letter_code
_entity_poly.pdbx_strand_id
1 'polypeptide(L)'
;MQTLHKKAISHPHQHHRLLSALLASLLCNTMIVLALLTCIVLRAFSIQAKVVDSFEECKAFFYKNTEPEGMDQNAKKICQMYEGGGPYYYATLYSVPHRIPLYSAYTLDPACSSTPGATCKNKWHVEPQISQPQNPTDHMVLEKDSDENIIKGNQAISSDYNDTGYDHGHLKPNSFQCGTGRTATCTLTNAAQIDLCFYCIHWSKWENTLKKLLKGLANDNATVYIVTGTVPSATERIPQKGASGDTERVAVPSHIWTAVCYKHHTDDTKTFSFSYMGRNQPAEPGISLMRVSNLNDRLSELYHKFIKIFVDDCGEDNKLNMIKESFQKLINLPVNQGVQMSPDVQNTLGAVKRAISSDSTSSTINVTLRTVTAGLGFDSMQEYYNVTEELKAFSGSACLITHAKPLVIHAEHKKREGSESSDAVECLLVPEKQKTAADGSHCSSISDSAESCQCTTEGETKPCCSFPCLYSKRLKGYRCYSGQVQIPCSPPYSVITYKGERCLDDYPCATYGYDYYWCWTGSLPHNWDYCSPPLWHSKAKSGKYCRSNHACAKYGSEHKWCYTDNKDSWDRCCSSDDCHSAVNDQICRSDHLCGYYGYSYLWCYTDNRGNWDYCCKDCH
;
A
#
# COMPACT_ATOMS: atom_id res chain seq x y z
N MET A 1 -84.59 85.60 26.74
CA MET A 1 -84.44 84.60 27.82
C MET A 1 -84.39 83.21 27.19
N GLN A 2 -83.50 82.37 27.73
CA GLN A 2 -83.02 81.06 27.25
C GLN A 2 -84.12 80.15 26.68
N THR A 3 -83.90 79.37 25.63
CA THR A 3 -83.22 78.06 25.72
C THR A 3 -83.04 77.47 24.32
N LEU A 4 -81.86 76.93 24.00
CA LEU A 4 -81.68 76.00 22.87
C LEU A 4 -80.58 74.98 23.23
N HIS A 5 -81.05 73.80 23.63
CA HIS A 5 -80.27 72.57 23.73
C HIS A 5 -79.71 72.17 22.37
N LYS A 6 -78.42 71.84 22.29
CA LYS A 6 -77.93 70.83 21.35
C LYS A 6 -77.05 69.81 22.06
N LYS A 7 -77.55 68.57 22.02
CA LYS A 7 -76.98 67.29 22.41
C LYS A 7 -75.51 67.13 21.98
N ALA A 8 -74.65 66.78 22.93
CA ALA A 8 -73.45 65.98 22.66
C ALA A 8 -73.78 64.52 23.03
N ILE A 9 -74.01 63.68 22.02
CA ILE A 9 -74.16 62.24 22.21
C ILE A 9 -72.76 61.63 22.15
N SER A 10 -72.34 61.04 23.27
CA SER A 10 -71.17 60.17 23.38
C SER A 10 -71.31 58.93 22.49
N HIS A 11 -70.27 58.56 21.74
CA HIS A 11 -70.15 57.24 21.11
C HIS A 11 -68.92 56.50 21.65
N PRO A 12 -69.03 55.85 22.83
CA PRO A 12 -67.95 55.02 23.39
C PRO A 12 -67.69 53.75 22.56
N HIS A 13 -68.61 53.36 21.67
CA HIS A 13 -68.49 52.14 20.86
C HIS A 13 -67.45 52.25 19.72
N GLN A 14 -67.21 53.44 19.19
CA GLN A 14 -66.29 53.63 18.06
C GLN A 14 -64.83 53.61 18.53
N HIS A 15 -64.55 54.23 19.69
CA HIS A 15 -63.23 54.17 20.33
C HIS A 15 -62.87 52.77 20.80
N HIS A 16 -63.82 52.00 21.34
CA HIS A 16 -63.55 50.61 21.74
C HIS A 16 -63.23 49.70 20.55
N ARG A 17 -63.93 49.86 19.42
CA ARG A 17 -63.63 49.12 18.20
C ARG A 17 -62.27 49.50 17.61
N LEU A 18 -61.95 50.80 17.60
CA LEU A 18 -60.65 51.28 17.11
C LEU A 18 -59.50 50.78 17.99
N LEU A 19 -59.64 50.84 19.32
CA LEU A 19 -58.65 50.29 20.25
C LEU A 19 -58.50 48.77 20.08
N SER A 20 -59.62 48.04 19.92
CA SER A 20 -59.58 46.59 19.72
C SER A 20 -58.89 46.21 18.41
N ALA A 21 -59.10 46.98 17.35
CA ALA A 21 -58.46 46.77 16.05
C ALA A 21 -56.96 47.11 16.09
N LEU A 22 -56.58 48.17 16.81
CA LEU A 22 -55.18 48.55 17.04
C LEU A 22 -54.46 47.51 17.89
N LEU A 23 -55.09 46.99 18.96
CA LEU A 23 -54.56 45.91 19.79
C LEU A 23 -54.42 44.61 19.00
N ALA A 24 -55.42 44.25 18.19
CA ALA A 24 -55.34 43.07 17.32
C ALA A 24 -54.23 43.19 16.26
N SER A 25 -54.05 44.38 15.69
CA SER A 25 -52.95 44.68 14.75
C SER A 25 -51.58 44.60 15.44
N LEU A 26 -51.46 45.16 16.66
CA LEU A 26 -50.22 45.08 17.45
C LEU A 26 -49.88 43.63 17.83
N LEU A 27 -50.88 42.85 18.24
CA LEU A 27 -50.74 41.43 18.57
C LEU A 27 -50.39 40.60 17.32
N CYS A 28 -50.99 40.90 16.18
CA CYS A 28 -50.68 40.25 14.91
C CYS A 28 -49.23 40.54 14.48
N ASN A 29 -48.81 41.81 14.54
CA ASN A 29 -47.45 42.21 14.18
C ASN A 29 -46.41 41.64 15.16
N THR A 30 -46.70 41.59 16.47
CA THR A 30 -45.80 40.97 17.44
C THR A 30 -45.69 39.45 17.26
N MET A 31 -46.80 38.76 16.95
CA MET A 31 -46.77 37.34 16.59
C MET A 31 -46.02 37.06 15.29
N ILE A 32 -46.14 37.93 14.28
CA ILE A 32 -45.36 37.82 13.03
C ILE A 32 -43.87 38.02 13.29
N VAL A 33 -43.51 39.02 14.11
CA VAL A 33 -42.11 39.28 14.49
C VAL A 33 -41.54 38.13 15.31
N LEU A 34 -42.30 37.56 16.26
CA LEU A 34 -41.93 36.37 17.02
C LEU A 34 -41.78 35.14 16.11
N ALA A 35 -42.69 34.94 15.15
CA ALA A 35 -42.62 33.85 14.17
C ALA A 35 -41.38 33.99 13.26
N LEU A 36 -41.07 35.21 12.80
CA LEU A 36 -39.86 35.51 12.04
C LEU A 36 -38.60 35.30 12.87
N LEU A 37 -38.59 35.74 14.13
CA LEU A 37 -37.48 35.48 15.07
C LEU A 37 -37.32 33.98 15.34
N THR A 38 -38.40 33.23 15.54
CA THR A 38 -38.30 31.76 15.68
C THR A 38 -37.85 31.10 14.39
N CYS A 39 -38.25 31.59 13.21
CA CYS A 39 -37.74 31.11 11.93
C CYS A 39 -36.24 31.44 11.75
N ILE A 40 -35.79 32.61 12.19
CA ILE A 40 -34.36 33.01 12.16
C ILE A 40 -33.56 32.17 13.16
N VAL A 41 -34.10 31.91 14.36
CA VAL A 41 -33.46 31.03 15.37
C VAL A 41 -33.47 29.57 14.91
N LEU A 42 -34.55 29.07 14.30
CA LEU A 42 -34.60 27.73 13.70
C LEU A 42 -33.70 27.61 12.46
N ARG A 43 -33.45 28.71 11.71
CA ARG A 43 -32.43 28.78 10.66
C ARG A 43 -31.01 28.84 11.24
N ALA A 44 -30.82 29.42 12.43
CA ALA A 44 -29.56 29.41 13.15
C ALA A 44 -29.25 28.04 13.79
N PHE A 45 -30.28 27.22 14.03
CA PHE A 45 -30.17 25.79 14.35
C PHE A 45 -30.41 24.90 13.12
N SER A 46 -29.96 25.36 11.94
CA SER A 46 -29.82 24.43 10.82
C SER A 46 -28.78 23.40 11.23
N ILE A 47 -29.21 22.14 11.38
CA ILE A 47 -28.32 20.98 11.41
C ILE A 47 -27.59 21.00 10.07
N GLN A 48 -26.42 21.64 10.03
CA GLN A 48 -25.62 21.81 8.84
C GLN A 48 -24.15 21.77 9.23
N ALA A 49 -23.54 20.59 9.13
CA ALA A 49 -22.43 20.34 8.20
C ALA A 49 -21.61 19.09 8.61
N LYS A 50 -21.12 18.34 7.62
CA LYS A 50 -20.08 17.31 7.80
C LYS A 50 -18.65 17.83 7.64
N VAL A 51 -18.50 19.10 7.30
CA VAL A 51 -17.30 19.88 7.59
C VAL A 51 -17.68 20.85 8.70
N VAL A 52 -17.15 20.64 9.89
CA VAL A 52 -17.59 21.32 11.12
C VAL A 52 -16.62 22.42 11.54
N ASP A 53 -17.10 23.38 12.31
CA ASP A 53 -16.24 24.41 12.93
C ASP A 53 -15.47 23.85 14.14
N SER A 54 -16.01 22.82 14.81
CA SER A 54 -15.40 22.13 15.93
C SER A 54 -15.80 20.66 15.95
N PHE A 55 -14.97 19.79 16.55
CA PHE A 55 -15.28 18.36 16.66
C PHE A 55 -16.32 18.02 17.75
N GLU A 56 -17.06 18.97 18.31
CA GLU A 56 -17.99 18.73 19.43
C GLU A 56 -18.98 17.59 19.16
N GLU A 57 -19.48 17.48 17.92
CA GLU A 57 -20.45 16.46 17.50
C GLU A 57 -19.84 15.06 17.36
N CYS A 58 -18.53 14.96 17.14
CA CYS A 58 -17.80 13.68 17.02
C CYS A 58 -16.65 13.54 18.04
N LYS A 59 -16.72 14.30 19.15
CA LYS A 59 -15.66 14.33 20.18
C LYS A 59 -15.41 12.99 20.86
N ALA A 60 -16.38 12.08 20.79
CA ALA A 60 -16.29 10.73 21.33
C ALA A 60 -15.16 9.88 20.69
N PHE A 61 -14.62 10.28 19.53
CA PHE A 61 -13.46 9.63 18.93
C PHE A 61 -12.12 10.04 19.54
N PHE A 62 -12.13 11.05 20.40
CA PHE A 62 -10.93 11.59 21.02
C PHE A 62 -10.84 11.15 22.48
N TYR A 63 -9.63 10.80 22.91
CA TYR A 63 -9.38 10.47 24.29
C TYR A 63 -9.72 11.68 25.18
N LYS A 64 -10.50 11.45 26.24
CA LYS A 64 -11.07 12.50 27.12
C LYS A 64 -11.83 13.61 26.36
N ASN A 65 -12.33 13.31 25.16
CA ASN A 65 -13.00 14.26 24.27
C ASN A 65 -12.11 15.46 23.87
N THR A 66 -10.78 15.28 23.84
CA THR A 66 -9.81 16.35 23.53
C THR A 66 -9.08 16.06 22.23
N GLU A 67 -9.20 16.95 21.25
CA GLU A 67 -8.51 16.84 19.95
C GLU A 67 -6.98 17.03 20.08
N PRO A 68 -6.17 16.44 19.19
CA PRO A 68 -4.75 16.76 19.10
C PRO A 68 -4.48 18.25 18.88
N GLU A 69 -3.46 18.77 19.56
CA GLU A 69 -3.07 20.19 19.51
C GLU A 69 -1.83 20.42 18.63
N GLY A 70 -1.69 21.65 18.12
CA GLY A 70 -0.46 22.14 17.49
C GLY A 70 -0.37 21.99 15.97
N MET A 71 -1.24 21.19 15.37
CA MET A 71 -1.37 21.08 13.91
C MET A 71 -2.14 22.27 13.33
N ASP A 72 -2.16 22.43 12.00
CA ASP A 72 -2.78 23.58 11.32
C ASP A 72 -4.23 23.81 11.79
N GLN A 73 -4.45 24.83 12.63
CA GLN A 73 -5.75 25.16 13.18
C GLN A 73 -6.73 25.67 12.11
N ASN A 74 -6.23 26.09 10.94
CA ASN A 74 -7.06 26.51 9.82
C ASN A 74 -7.45 25.34 8.89
N ALA A 75 -7.00 24.13 9.20
CA ALA A 75 -7.45 22.92 8.52
C ALA A 75 -8.95 22.68 8.73
N LYS A 76 -9.57 21.96 7.80
CA LYS A 76 -10.99 21.61 7.86
C LYS A 76 -11.19 20.45 8.81
N LYS A 77 -12.10 20.61 9.77
CA LYS A 77 -12.52 19.55 10.69
C LYS A 77 -13.69 18.80 10.06
N ILE A 78 -13.62 17.48 10.01
CA ILE A 78 -14.58 16.61 9.35
C ILE A 78 -15.06 15.57 10.36
N CYS A 79 -16.36 15.53 10.65
CA CYS A 79 -16.97 14.44 11.39
C CYS A 79 -17.58 13.45 10.37
N GLN A 80 -16.96 12.30 10.16
CA GLN A 80 -17.27 11.47 9.00
C GLN A 80 -18.67 10.84 9.08
N MET A 81 -19.57 11.21 8.17
CA MET A 81 -20.92 10.66 8.00
C MET A 81 -21.19 10.12 6.58
N TYR A 82 -21.83 8.95 6.47
CA TYR A 82 -22.33 8.39 5.21
C TYR A 82 -23.80 8.78 4.99
N GLU A 83 -24.28 8.71 3.74
CA GLU A 83 -25.66 9.03 3.37
C GLU A 83 -26.69 8.41 4.33
N GLY A 84 -27.74 9.17 4.67
CA GLY A 84 -28.88 8.71 5.49
C GLY A 84 -28.87 9.11 6.97
N GLY A 85 -27.98 10.01 7.40
CA GLY A 85 -28.04 10.64 8.74
C GLY A 85 -27.72 9.71 9.92
N GLY A 86 -26.77 8.79 9.73
CA GLY A 86 -26.32 7.85 10.77
C GLY A 86 -25.26 8.42 11.74
N PRO A 87 -24.78 7.62 12.72
CA PRO A 87 -23.71 8.04 13.61
C PRO A 87 -22.42 8.33 12.82
N TYR A 88 -21.61 9.23 13.34
CA TYR A 88 -20.27 9.47 12.79
C TYR A 88 -19.40 8.21 12.91
N TYR A 89 -18.42 8.07 12.01
CA TYR A 89 -17.54 6.89 11.96
C TYR A 89 -16.11 7.15 12.45
N TYR A 90 -15.62 8.37 12.28
CA TYR A 90 -14.33 8.89 12.73
C TYR A 90 -14.30 10.41 12.57
N ALA A 91 -13.26 11.06 13.09
CA ALA A 91 -13.00 12.48 12.92
C ALA A 91 -11.71 12.68 12.11
N THR A 92 -11.65 13.68 11.23
CA THR A 92 -10.46 13.98 10.43
C THR A 92 -10.16 15.47 10.42
N LEU A 93 -8.88 15.82 10.60
CA LEU A 93 -8.38 17.17 10.38
C LEU A 93 -7.67 17.22 9.02
N TYR A 94 -8.24 17.95 8.07
CA TYR A 94 -7.83 17.96 6.67
C TYR A 94 -7.18 19.28 6.24
N SER A 95 -5.94 19.23 5.78
CA SER A 95 -5.23 20.43 5.33
C SER A 95 -5.52 20.71 3.87
N VAL A 96 -6.31 21.76 3.61
CA VAL A 96 -6.62 22.22 2.24
C VAL A 96 -5.38 22.64 1.44
N PRO A 97 -4.38 23.38 2.00
CA PRO A 97 -3.18 23.76 1.26
C PRO A 97 -2.31 22.58 0.79
N HIS A 98 -2.34 21.48 1.54
CA HIS A 98 -1.58 20.26 1.24
C HIS A 98 -2.44 19.19 0.56
N ARG A 99 -3.78 19.33 0.60
CA ARG A 99 -4.77 18.38 0.10
C ARG A 99 -4.62 16.97 0.68
N ILE A 100 -4.17 16.88 1.94
CA ILE A 100 -4.03 15.62 2.69
C ILE A 100 -4.59 15.77 4.11
N PRO A 101 -5.03 14.67 4.74
CA PRO A 101 -5.34 14.67 6.16
C PRO A 101 -4.08 14.76 7.01
N LEU A 102 -4.09 15.67 7.99
CA LEU A 102 -3.06 15.75 9.01
C LEU A 102 -3.23 14.62 10.03
N TYR A 103 -4.48 14.31 10.40
CA TYR A 103 -4.82 13.10 11.14
C TYR A 103 -6.27 12.66 10.93
N SER A 104 -6.55 11.39 11.21
CA SER A 104 -7.87 10.84 11.48
C SER A 104 -7.89 10.17 12.87
N ALA A 105 -8.84 10.55 13.72
CA ALA A 105 -9.05 10.02 15.07
C ALA A 105 -10.29 9.11 15.09
N TYR A 106 -10.17 7.96 15.76
CA TYR A 106 -11.21 6.96 15.78
C TYR A 106 -11.07 5.99 16.96
N THR A 107 -12.17 5.29 17.25
CA THR A 107 -12.18 4.17 18.19
C THR A 107 -12.20 2.84 17.45
N LEU A 108 -11.77 1.78 18.14
CA LEU A 108 -11.94 0.40 17.67
C LEU A 108 -13.26 -0.14 18.21
N ASP A 109 -14.14 -0.58 17.31
CA ASP A 109 -15.33 -1.35 17.70
C ASP A 109 -14.95 -2.83 17.87
N PRO A 110 -14.98 -3.38 19.10
CA PRO A 110 -14.65 -4.77 19.35
C PRO A 110 -15.67 -5.75 18.73
N ALA A 111 -16.91 -5.31 18.50
CA ALA A 111 -17.97 -6.11 17.89
C ALA A 111 -17.84 -6.23 16.36
N CYS A 112 -16.99 -5.43 15.71
CA CYS A 112 -16.70 -5.59 14.27
C CYS A 112 -15.94 -6.90 14.00
N SER A 113 -16.71 -7.95 13.65
CA SER A 113 -16.19 -9.23 13.18
C SER A 113 -15.62 -9.11 11.76
N SER A 114 -14.52 -9.81 11.53
CA SER A 114 -13.69 -9.73 10.33
C SER A 114 -14.27 -10.48 9.14
N THR A 115 -15.44 -10.09 8.65
CA THR A 115 -15.79 -10.42 7.26
C THR A 115 -14.86 -9.61 6.34
N PRO A 116 -14.25 -10.20 5.31
CA PRO A 116 -13.56 -9.45 4.28
C PRO A 116 -14.53 -8.42 3.69
N GLY A 117 -14.24 -7.14 3.88
CA GLY A 117 -15.05 -6.08 3.31
C GLY A 117 -14.73 -5.91 1.85
N ALA A 118 -15.71 -5.44 1.08
CA ALA A 118 -15.41 -4.89 -0.23
C ALA A 118 -14.38 -3.76 -0.04
N THR A 119 -13.21 -3.91 -0.67
CA THR A 119 -12.27 -2.82 -0.88
C THR A 119 -13.00 -1.65 -1.57
N CYS A 120 -12.43 -0.45 -1.53
CA CYS A 120 -13.08 0.74 -2.09
C CYS A 120 -13.40 0.63 -3.60
N LYS A 121 -12.99 -0.44 -4.33
CA LYS A 121 -13.41 -0.80 -5.72
C LYS A 121 -13.53 0.41 -6.67
N ASN A 122 -12.60 1.36 -6.59
CA ASN A 122 -12.59 2.61 -7.36
C ASN A 122 -13.83 3.52 -7.16
N LYS A 123 -14.49 3.42 -6.02
CA LYS A 123 -15.60 4.26 -5.56
C LYS A 123 -15.12 5.19 -4.46
N TRP A 124 -14.33 6.18 -4.84
CA TRP A 124 -13.87 7.23 -3.95
C TRP A 124 -14.94 8.28 -3.76
N HIS A 125 -14.95 8.85 -2.57
CA HIS A 125 -15.86 9.92 -2.18
C HIS A 125 -15.08 11.18 -1.78
N VAL A 126 -15.76 12.31 -1.87
CA VAL A 126 -15.26 13.64 -1.49
C VAL A 126 -16.25 14.33 -0.56
N GLU A 127 -15.78 15.37 0.13
CA GLU A 127 -16.62 16.21 1.00
C GLU A 127 -16.94 17.51 0.25
N PRO A 128 -18.12 17.62 -0.39
CA PRO A 128 -18.41 18.73 -1.29
C PRO A 128 -18.39 20.09 -0.56
N GLN A 129 -18.64 20.10 0.76
CA GLN A 129 -18.66 21.31 1.59
C GLN A 129 -17.29 21.98 1.71
N ILE A 130 -16.18 21.25 1.49
CA ILE A 130 -14.82 21.81 1.51
C ILE A 130 -14.60 22.75 0.32
N SER A 131 -15.14 22.38 -0.85
CA SER A 131 -14.98 23.15 -2.09
C SER A 131 -16.16 24.08 -2.35
N GLN A 132 -17.32 23.79 -1.78
CA GLN A 132 -18.55 24.56 -1.91
C GLN A 132 -19.22 24.72 -0.52
N PRO A 133 -18.85 25.74 0.27
CA PRO A 133 -19.40 25.92 1.63
C PRO A 133 -20.92 26.08 1.72
N GLN A 134 -21.56 26.47 0.61
CA GLN A 134 -23.03 26.64 0.52
C GLN A 134 -23.75 25.37 0.02
N ASN A 135 -23.03 24.27 -0.19
CA ASN A 135 -23.62 23.03 -0.65
C ASN A 135 -24.54 22.45 0.44
N PRO A 136 -25.82 22.15 0.13
CA PRO A 136 -26.77 21.65 1.13
C PRO A 136 -26.49 20.21 1.56
N THR A 137 -25.68 19.47 0.82
CA THR A 137 -25.28 18.11 1.17
C THR A 137 -24.40 18.14 2.41
N ASP A 138 -24.74 17.33 3.39
CA ASP A 138 -24.08 17.20 4.69
C ASP A 138 -23.35 15.85 4.85
N HIS A 139 -23.14 15.11 3.77
CA HIS A 139 -22.46 13.82 3.79
C HIS A 139 -21.42 13.73 2.67
N MET A 140 -20.64 12.64 2.64
CA MET A 140 -19.71 12.38 1.55
C MET A 140 -20.49 12.00 0.31
N VAL A 141 -20.02 12.41 -0.86
CA VAL A 141 -20.61 12.04 -2.15
C VAL A 141 -19.58 11.34 -3.01
N LEU A 142 -20.01 10.50 -3.94
CA LEU A 142 -19.09 9.88 -4.90
C LEU A 142 -18.39 10.98 -5.70
N GLU A 143 -17.08 10.84 -5.89
CA GLU A 143 -16.25 11.82 -6.61
C GLU A 143 -16.81 12.09 -8.01
N LYS A 144 -17.21 11.05 -8.73
CA LYS A 144 -17.79 11.12 -10.07
C LYS A 144 -19.11 11.91 -10.16
N ASP A 145 -19.79 12.12 -9.04
CA ASP A 145 -21.06 12.86 -8.96
C ASP A 145 -20.82 14.35 -8.63
N SER A 146 -19.55 14.78 -8.54
CA SER A 146 -19.13 16.15 -8.29
C SER A 146 -18.40 16.76 -9.50
N ASP A 147 -18.43 18.10 -9.63
CA ASP A 147 -17.65 18.81 -10.64
C ASP A 147 -16.16 18.82 -10.25
N GLU A 148 -15.35 18.09 -11.02
CA GLU A 148 -13.90 17.97 -10.84
C GLU A 148 -13.21 19.33 -10.71
N ASN A 149 -13.58 20.32 -11.55
CA ASN A 149 -12.94 21.64 -11.56
C ASN A 149 -13.17 22.41 -10.27
N ILE A 150 -14.27 22.12 -9.57
CA ILE A 150 -14.59 22.74 -8.30
C ILE A 150 -13.89 21.98 -7.16
N ILE A 151 -13.99 20.65 -7.15
CA ILE A 151 -13.45 19.86 -6.03
C ILE A 151 -11.92 19.90 -5.97
N LYS A 152 -11.23 19.86 -7.11
CA LYS A 152 -9.75 19.85 -7.20
C LYS A 152 -9.07 21.07 -6.58
N GLY A 153 -9.81 22.19 -6.50
CA GLY A 153 -9.34 23.42 -5.88
C GLY A 153 -8.91 23.22 -4.43
N ASN A 154 -9.69 22.47 -3.65
CA ASN A 154 -9.49 22.33 -2.21
C ASN A 154 -9.28 20.89 -1.74
N GLN A 155 -9.45 19.89 -2.61
CA GLN A 155 -9.30 18.47 -2.27
C GLN A 155 -8.41 17.74 -3.27
N ALA A 156 -7.83 16.63 -2.83
CA ALA A 156 -7.27 15.65 -3.74
C ALA A 156 -8.42 14.96 -4.49
N ILE A 157 -8.15 14.55 -5.73
CA ILE A 157 -9.07 13.79 -6.59
C ILE A 157 -8.32 12.54 -7.08
N SER A 158 -9.03 11.51 -7.53
CA SER A 158 -8.44 10.24 -7.97
C SER A 158 -7.40 10.45 -9.08
N SER A 159 -7.61 11.41 -10.00
CA SER A 159 -6.69 11.68 -11.10
C SER A 159 -5.34 12.26 -10.67
N ASP A 160 -5.20 12.77 -9.45
CA ASP A 160 -3.90 13.22 -8.91
C ASP A 160 -2.90 12.11 -8.73
N TYR A 161 -3.40 10.90 -8.51
CA TYR A 161 -2.60 9.73 -8.19
C TYR A 161 -2.19 8.97 -9.46
N ASN A 162 -2.85 9.23 -10.59
CA ASN A 162 -2.60 8.54 -11.86
C ASN A 162 -1.14 8.70 -12.30
N ASP A 163 -0.50 7.57 -12.59
CA ASP A 163 0.89 7.48 -13.07
C ASP A 163 1.95 8.13 -12.14
N THR A 164 1.65 8.30 -10.85
CA THR A 164 2.58 8.89 -9.87
C THR A 164 3.37 7.87 -9.05
N GLY A 165 2.94 6.61 -9.02
CA GLY A 165 3.53 5.58 -8.14
C GLY A 165 3.04 5.62 -6.69
N TYR A 166 2.12 6.53 -6.34
CA TYR A 166 1.50 6.62 -5.02
C TYR A 166 0.07 6.04 -5.05
N ASP A 167 -0.33 5.38 -3.95
CA ASP A 167 -1.70 4.90 -3.75
C ASP A 167 -2.39 5.65 -2.58
N HIS A 168 -3.67 5.41 -2.44
CA HIS A 168 -4.55 5.98 -1.42
C HIS A 168 -4.38 5.26 -0.08
N GLY A 169 -3.42 5.73 0.70
CA GLY A 169 -3.20 5.26 2.05
C GLY A 169 -4.24 5.79 3.03
N HIS A 170 -5.10 4.91 3.55
CA HIS A 170 -6.15 5.29 4.49
C HIS A 170 -5.58 5.58 5.88
N LEU A 171 -5.96 6.71 6.50
CA LEU A 171 -5.57 6.99 7.90
C LEU A 171 -6.47 6.25 8.89
N LYS A 172 -7.79 6.31 8.72
CA LYS A 172 -8.72 5.33 9.30
C LYS A 172 -8.77 4.13 8.36
N PRO A 173 -8.17 2.97 8.71
CA PRO A 173 -8.12 1.85 7.78
C PRO A 173 -9.51 1.23 7.63
N ASN A 174 -9.88 0.88 6.40
CA ASN A 174 -11.13 0.17 6.10
C ASN A 174 -11.27 -1.12 6.92
N SER A 175 -10.13 -1.79 7.18
CA SER A 175 -10.09 -3.03 7.94
C SER A 175 -10.46 -2.86 9.43
N PHE A 176 -10.44 -1.64 9.97
CA PHE A 176 -10.84 -1.31 11.34
C PHE A 176 -12.33 -0.97 11.46
N GLN A 177 -13.11 -1.25 10.41
CA GLN A 177 -14.52 -0.91 10.33
C GLN A 177 -15.35 -2.05 9.71
N CYS A 178 -16.66 -2.04 9.94
CA CYS A 178 -17.63 -2.97 9.38
C CYS A 178 -18.87 -2.24 8.83
N GLY A 179 -19.72 -2.96 8.10
CA GLY A 179 -20.95 -2.40 7.52
C GLY A 179 -20.72 -1.18 6.62
N THR A 180 -21.64 -0.21 6.69
CA THR A 180 -21.60 1.08 5.99
C THR A 180 -20.40 1.94 6.37
N GLY A 181 -19.84 1.74 7.56
CA GLY A 181 -18.64 2.46 7.98
C GLY A 181 -17.44 2.17 7.10
N ARG A 182 -17.37 0.99 6.45
CA ARG A 182 -16.31 0.68 5.47
C ARG A 182 -16.37 1.60 4.27
N THR A 183 -17.58 1.89 3.78
CA THR A 183 -17.78 2.87 2.72
C THR A 183 -17.37 4.25 3.23
N ALA A 184 -17.70 4.59 4.48
CA ALA A 184 -17.36 5.87 5.08
C ALA A 184 -15.83 6.15 5.10
N THR A 185 -14.98 5.11 5.18
CA THR A 185 -13.52 5.28 5.11
C THR A 185 -12.99 5.56 3.70
N CYS A 186 -13.76 5.27 2.65
CA CYS A 186 -13.37 5.42 1.24
C CYS A 186 -13.53 6.87 0.75
N THR A 187 -12.95 7.81 1.49
CA THR A 187 -12.91 9.24 1.17
C THR A 187 -11.49 9.71 0.90
N LEU A 188 -11.34 10.62 -0.06
CA LEU A 188 -10.05 11.25 -0.36
C LEU A 188 -9.59 12.20 0.76
N THR A 189 -10.52 12.65 1.61
CA THR A 189 -10.19 13.40 2.83
C THR A 189 -9.62 12.52 3.94
N ASN A 190 -9.78 11.19 3.89
CA ASN A 190 -9.17 10.22 4.81
C ASN A 190 -7.96 9.48 4.19
N ALA A 191 -7.62 9.80 2.94
CA ALA A 191 -6.51 9.18 2.22
C ALA A 191 -5.35 10.16 2.06
N ALA A 192 -4.13 9.65 2.23
CA ALA A 192 -2.89 10.35 1.88
C ALA A 192 -2.09 9.56 0.85
N GLN A 193 -1.18 10.22 0.15
CA GLN A 193 -0.31 9.59 -0.85
C GLN A 193 0.72 8.77 -0.13
N ILE A 194 0.59 7.45 -0.19
CA ILE A 194 1.59 6.57 0.40
C ILE A 194 2.28 5.84 -0.73
N ASP A 195 3.62 5.80 -0.69
CA ASP A 195 4.41 5.06 -1.66
C ASP A 195 3.87 3.62 -1.74
N LEU A 196 3.60 3.12 -2.95
CA LEU A 196 2.90 1.85 -3.15
C LEU A 196 3.61 0.69 -2.44
N CYS A 197 4.94 0.68 -2.50
CA CYS A 197 5.78 -0.35 -1.90
C CYS A 197 5.80 -0.20 -0.37
N PHE A 198 5.95 1.02 0.15
CA PHE A 198 5.85 1.29 1.59
C PHE A 198 4.50 0.85 2.16
N TYR A 199 3.39 1.23 1.50
CA TYR A 199 2.04 0.94 1.95
C TYR A 199 1.75 -0.57 1.97
N CYS A 200 1.96 -1.24 0.83
CA CYS A 200 1.59 -2.64 0.65
C CYS A 200 2.43 -3.59 1.51
N ILE A 201 3.72 -3.28 1.71
CA ILE A 201 4.68 -4.20 2.33
C ILE A 201 4.88 -3.86 3.82
N HIS A 202 5.15 -2.60 4.14
CA HIS A 202 5.54 -2.21 5.49
C HIS A 202 4.35 -1.74 6.32
N TRP A 203 3.65 -0.70 5.87
CA TRP A 203 2.59 -0.08 6.67
C TRP A 203 1.41 -1.02 6.93
N SER A 204 0.93 -1.73 5.90
CA SER A 204 -0.16 -2.71 6.04
C SER A 204 0.16 -3.81 7.06
N LYS A 205 1.43 -4.25 7.13
CA LYS A 205 1.86 -5.25 8.12
C LYS A 205 1.74 -4.72 9.55
N TRP A 206 2.13 -3.47 9.76
CA TRP A 206 2.03 -2.79 11.06
C TRP A 206 0.58 -2.53 11.47
N GLU A 207 -0.27 -2.09 10.54
CA GLU A 207 -1.72 -1.92 10.78
C GLU A 207 -2.40 -3.25 11.14
N ASN A 208 -2.09 -4.33 10.41
CA ASN A 208 -2.63 -5.66 10.71
C ASN A 208 -2.13 -6.18 12.07
N THR A 209 -0.87 -5.90 12.41
CA THR A 209 -0.31 -6.24 13.72
C THR A 209 -1.02 -5.49 14.83
N LEU A 210 -1.19 -4.16 14.68
CA LEU A 210 -1.93 -3.34 15.61
C LEU A 210 -3.36 -3.87 15.82
N LYS A 211 -4.06 -4.17 14.72
CA LYS A 211 -5.41 -4.72 14.79
C LYS A 211 -5.48 -6.03 15.59
N LYS A 212 -4.55 -6.96 15.34
CA LYS A 212 -4.48 -8.24 16.08
C LYS A 212 -4.22 -8.01 17.56
N LEU A 213 -3.26 -7.15 17.89
CA LEU A 213 -2.94 -6.79 19.27
C LEU A 213 -4.18 -6.24 19.99
N LEU A 214 -4.82 -5.23 19.41
CA LEU A 214 -5.97 -4.56 20.02
C LEU A 214 -7.18 -5.49 20.15
N LYS A 215 -7.43 -6.38 19.18
CA LYS A 215 -8.47 -7.41 19.31
C LYS A 215 -8.19 -8.39 20.45
N GLY A 216 -6.91 -8.74 20.69
CA GLY A 216 -6.52 -9.56 21.83
C GLY A 216 -6.81 -8.87 23.18
N LEU A 217 -6.78 -7.54 23.21
CA LEU A 217 -7.04 -6.71 24.38
C LEU A 217 -8.51 -6.29 24.54
N ALA A 218 -9.34 -6.55 23.53
CA ALA A 218 -10.71 -6.05 23.42
C ALA A 218 -11.72 -6.71 24.38
N ASN A 219 -11.34 -7.75 25.11
CA ASN A 219 -12.18 -8.40 26.11
C ASN A 219 -12.13 -7.73 27.50
N ASP A 220 -11.17 -6.83 27.70
CA ASP A 220 -11.04 -6.04 28.91
C ASP A 220 -11.87 -4.75 28.74
N ASN A 221 -12.70 -4.42 29.73
CA ASN A 221 -13.63 -3.29 29.77
C ASN A 221 -12.94 -1.93 29.54
N ALA A 222 -12.62 -1.64 28.28
CA ALA A 222 -11.75 -0.55 27.87
C ALA A 222 -12.18 0.03 26.53
N THR A 223 -11.86 1.30 26.31
CA THR A 223 -11.99 1.98 25.02
C THR A 223 -10.61 2.21 24.44
N VAL A 224 -10.43 1.87 23.16
CA VAL A 224 -9.19 2.11 22.43
C VAL A 224 -9.36 3.31 21.51
N TYR A 225 -8.64 4.38 21.79
CA TYR A 225 -8.56 5.58 20.97
C TYR A 225 -7.32 5.52 20.10
N ILE A 226 -7.47 5.78 18.80
CA ILE A 226 -6.40 5.68 17.82
C ILE A 226 -6.40 6.96 17.00
N VAL A 227 -5.22 7.53 16.82
CA VAL A 227 -4.99 8.68 15.93
C VAL A 227 -3.90 8.29 14.95
N THR A 228 -4.25 8.25 13.67
CA THR A 228 -3.28 8.03 12.59
C THR A 228 -3.14 9.32 11.81
N GLY A 229 -1.93 9.73 11.48
CA GLY A 229 -1.69 10.98 10.80
C GLY A 229 -0.48 10.98 9.89
N THR A 230 -0.31 12.11 9.23
CA THR A 230 0.78 12.32 8.26
C THR A 230 1.57 13.57 8.60
N VAL A 231 2.72 13.73 7.98
CA VAL A 231 3.53 14.96 8.02
C VAL A 231 3.70 15.43 6.58
N PRO A 232 2.98 16.49 6.12
CA PRO A 232 3.11 16.98 4.75
C PRO A 232 4.57 17.32 4.42
N SER A 233 5.06 16.88 3.26
CA SER A 233 6.35 17.36 2.75
C SER A 233 6.23 18.82 2.33
N ALA A 234 7.27 19.60 2.61
CA ALA A 234 7.36 20.99 2.17
C ALA A 234 7.62 21.11 0.65
N THR A 235 8.24 20.09 0.05
CA THR A 235 8.79 20.16 -1.31
C THR A 235 8.20 19.13 -2.26
N GLU A 236 7.76 17.98 -1.76
CA GLU A 236 7.28 16.90 -2.62
C GLU A 236 5.77 16.99 -2.82
N ARG A 237 5.35 17.13 -4.08
CA ARG A 237 3.95 17.22 -4.47
C ARG A 237 3.66 16.45 -5.75
N ILE A 238 2.44 15.95 -5.88
CA ILE A 238 1.93 15.27 -7.07
C ILE A 238 0.73 16.02 -7.68
N PRO A 239 0.43 15.81 -8.97
CA PRO A 239 1.27 15.13 -9.96
C PRO A 239 2.51 15.96 -10.31
N GLN A 240 3.66 15.30 -10.56
CA GLN A 240 4.93 15.98 -10.88
C GLN A 240 4.85 16.70 -12.24
N LYS A 241 5.71 17.71 -12.46
CA LYS A 241 5.75 18.47 -13.73
C LYS A 241 5.97 17.54 -14.93
N GLY A 242 5.03 17.58 -15.89
CA GLY A 242 5.05 16.77 -17.10
C GLY A 242 3.90 15.76 -17.26
N ALA A 243 3.06 15.57 -16.23
CA ALA A 243 1.98 14.57 -16.24
C ALA A 243 0.55 15.13 -16.50
N SER A 244 0.30 16.43 -16.30
CA SER A 244 -1.03 17.05 -16.41
C SER A 244 -0.93 18.59 -16.53
N GLY A 245 -2.05 19.27 -16.80
CA GLY A 245 -2.17 20.74 -16.75
C GLY A 245 -2.21 21.33 -15.33
N ASP A 246 -2.57 20.53 -14.32
CA ASP A 246 -2.64 20.92 -12.90
C ASP A 246 -1.57 20.17 -12.07
N THR A 247 -0.31 20.60 -12.16
CA THR A 247 0.83 19.93 -11.50
C THR A 247 1.09 20.42 -10.08
N GLU A 248 1.78 19.61 -9.27
CA GLU A 248 2.36 19.94 -7.95
C GLU A 248 1.32 20.43 -6.92
N ARG A 249 0.15 19.81 -6.86
CA ARG A 249 -0.96 20.30 -6.03
C ARG A 249 -1.23 19.50 -4.76
N VAL A 250 -0.96 18.21 -4.72
CA VAL A 250 -1.18 17.38 -3.53
C VAL A 250 0.16 17.04 -2.87
N ALA A 251 0.34 17.33 -1.58
CA ALA A 251 1.60 17.11 -0.90
C ALA A 251 1.81 15.63 -0.59
N VAL A 252 2.98 15.09 -0.93
CA VAL A 252 3.38 13.76 -0.49
C VAL A 252 3.80 13.86 0.98
N PRO A 253 3.26 13.06 1.90
CA PRO A 253 3.69 13.09 3.29
C PRO A 253 5.11 12.50 3.42
N SER A 254 5.98 13.17 4.18
CA SER A 254 7.33 12.67 4.49
C SER A 254 7.31 11.51 5.48
N HIS A 255 6.35 11.53 6.40
CA HIS A 255 6.20 10.53 7.45
C HIS A 255 4.73 10.22 7.70
N ILE A 256 4.51 9.00 8.18
CA ILE A 256 3.21 8.51 8.63
C ILE A 256 3.38 7.96 10.04
N TRP A 257 2.40 8.21 10.89
CA TRP A 257 2.46 7.84 12.30
C TRP A 257 1.09 7.41 12.83
N THR A 258 1.10 6.58 13.87
CA THR A 258 -0.09 6.16 14.60
C THR A 258 0.19 6.22 16.09
N ALA A 259 -0.72 6.83 16.85
CA ALA A 259 -0.74 6.85 18.30
C ALA A 259 -1.97 6.11 18.82
N VAL A 260 -1.77 5.35 19.90
CA VAL A 260 -2.80 4.47 20.48
C VAL A 260 -2.88 4.75 21.97
N CYS A 261 -4.10 4.96 22.44
CA CYS A 261 -4.45 5.08 23.84
C CYS A 261 -5.44 3.97 24.21
N TYR A 262 -5.03 3.07 25.07
CA TYR A 262 -5.85 2.01 25.63
C TYR A 262 -6.35 2.47 27.01
N LYS A 263 -7.62 2.88 27.11
CA LYS A 263 -8.22 3.39 28.35
C LYS A 263 -9.12 2.35 28.99
N HIS A 264 -8.64 1.73 30.05
CA HIS A 264 -9.47 0.84 30.87
C HIS A 264 -10.49 1.67 31.67
N HIS A 265 -11.75 1.23 31.73
CA HIS A 265 -12.84 2.04 32.31
C HIS A 265 -12.80 2.11 33.83
N THR A 266 -12.26 1.08 34.51
CA THR A 266 -12.35 0.96 35.97
C THR A 266 -11.00 0.82 36.69
N ASP A 267 -9.90 0.68 35.95
CA ASP A 267 -8.58 0.38 36.52
C ASP A 267 -7.53 1.16 35.75
N ASP A 268 -7.17 2.32 36.27
CA ASP A 268 -6.21 3.22 35.63
C ASP A 268 -4.82 2.58 35.51
N THR A 269 -4.46 1.59 36.34
CA THR A 269 -3.18 0.88 36.23
C THR A 269 -3.10 -0.03 35.00
N LYS A 270 -4.25 -0.34 34.39
CA LYS A 270 -4.34 -1.05 33.10
C LYS A 270 -4.43 -0.13 31.90
N THR A 271 -4.52 1.19 32.10
CA THR A 271 -4.44 2.16 31.01
C THR A 271 -2.99 2.24 30.53
N PHE A 272 -2.79 2.34 29.21
CA PHE A 272 -1.46 2.54 28.63
C PHE A 272 -1.57 3.14 27.24
N SER A 273 -0.45 3.67 26.75
CA SER A 273 -0.34 4.25 25.43
C SER A 273 0.96 3.87 24.74
N PHE A 274 0.97 3.92 23.41
CA PHE A 274 2.15 3.74 22.59
C PHE A 274 1.94 4.36 21.22
N SER A 275 3.01 4.49 20.46
CA SER A 275 2.95 5.02 19.09
C SER A 275 3.97 4.33 18.20
N TYR A 276 3.79 4.46 16.88
CA TYR A 276 4.81 4.16 15.90
C TYR A 276 4.81 5.15 14.75
N MET A 277 5.97 5.32 14.13
CA MET A 277 6.18 6.27 13.04
C MET A 277 7.17 5.71 12.03
N GLY A 278 6.93 5.96 10.74
CA GLY A 278 7.82 5.61 9.63
C GLY A 278 7.98 6.74 8.62
N ARG A 279 9.08 6.70 7.87
CA ARG A 279 9.30 7.53 6.67
C ARG A 279 8.50 6.95 5.51
N ASN A 280 7.79 7.76 4.75
CA ASN A 280 7.00 7.35 3.59
C ASN A 280 7.92 7.03 2.39
N GLN A 281 8.78 6.03 2.53
CA GLN A 281 9.75 5.61 1.53
C GLN A 281 10.03 4.10 1.63
N PRO A 282 10.27 3.40 0.51
CA PRO A 282 10.40 1.94 0.52
C PRO A 282 11.77 1.43 1.02
N ALA A 283 12.86 2.21 0.91
CA ALA A 283 14.22 1.73 1.18
C ALA A 283 14.48 1.45 2.66
N GLU A 284 14.16 2.46 3.46
CA GLU A 284 14.41 2.48 4.89
C GLU A 284 13.23 3.15 5.58
N PRO A 285 12.09 2.44 5.65
CA PRO A 285 10.88 2.98 6.24
C PRO A 285 11.08 3.36 7.71
N GLY A 286 12.08 2.76 8.39
CA GLY A 286 12.49 3.14 9.74
C GLY A 286 11.36 3.07 10.76
N ILE A 287 10.36 2.19 10.54
CA ILE A 287 9.17 2.11 11.39
C ILE A 287 9.60 1.67 12.78
N SER A 288 9.33 2.51 13.77
CA SER A 288 9.77 2.29 15.15
C SER A 288 8.64 2.52 16.13
N LEU A 289 8.52 1.61 17.11
CA LEU A 289 7.65 1.79 18.27
C LEU A 289 8.30 2.74 19.27
N MET A 290 7.53 3.70 19.72
CA MET A 290 7.96 4.70 20.68
C MET A 290 6.85 5.06 21.67
N ARG A 291 7.23 5.89 22.64
CA ARG A 291 6.30 6.51 23.59
C ARG A 291 5.51 7.61 22.89
N VAL A 292 4.32 7.94 23.40
CA VAL A 292 3.53 9.04 22.83
C VAL A 292 4.25 10.37 23.06
N SER A 293 4.91 10.54 24.20
CA SER A 293 5.80 11.68 24.47
C SER A 293 6.88 11.82 23.40
N ASN A 294 7.63 10.75 23.10
CA ASN A 294 8.64 10.77 22.03
C ASN A 294 8.05 11.07 20.65
N LEU A 295 6.83 10.60 20.36
CA LEU A 295 6.15 10.95 19.12
C LEU A 295 5.81 12.44 19.09
N ASN A 296 5.29 13.01 20.19
CA ASN A 296 5.00 14.44 20.30
C ASN A 296 6.26 15.27 20.04
N ASP A 297 7.41 14.89 20.63
CA ASP A 297 8.69 15.58 20.43
C ASP A 297 9.09 15.56 18.94
N ARG A 298 9.04 14.38 18.33
CA ARG A 298 9.43 14.19 16.92
C ARG A 298 8.50 14.88 15.95
N LEU A 299 7.19 14.87 16.21
CA LEU A 299 6.22 15.64 15.43
C LEU A 299 6.44 17.14 15.64
N SER A 300 6.80 17.57 16.85
CA SER A 300 7.05 18.98 17.12
C SER A 300 8.26 19.52 16.35
N GLU A 301 9.31 18.70 16.23
CA GLU A 301 10.46 18.98 15.37
C GLU A 301 10.05 19.09 13.89
N LEU A 302 9.27 18.13 13.38
CA LEU A 302 8.89 18.08 11.97
C LEU A 302 7.88 19.16 11.55
N TYR A 303 6.97 19.54 12.45
CA TYR A 303 5.99 20.61 12.21
C TYR A 303 6.50 21.99 12.62
N HIS A 304 7.67 22.07 13.28
CA HIS A 304 8.21 23.29 13.89
C HIS A 304 7.21 24.00 14.81
N LYS A 305 6.39 23.21 15.53
CA LYS A 305 5.33 23.68 16.44
C LYS A 305 5.21 22.68 17.57
N PHE A 306 4.78 23.14 18.75
CA PHE A 306 4.46 22.21 19.83
C PHE A 306 3.26 21.34 19.44
N ILE A 307 3.44 20.03 19.37
CA ILE A 307 2.40 19.04 19.05
C ILE A 307 2.06 18.23 20.30
N LYS A 308 0.77 18.02 20.56
CA LYS A 308 0.29 17.16 21.65
C LYS A 308 -0.84 16.27 21.15
N ILE A 309 -0.60 14.95 21.07
CA ILE A 309 -1.60 14.02 20.51
C ILE A 309 -2.69 13.64 21.52
N PHE A 310 -2.32 13.36 22.77
CA PHE A 310 -3.26 13.08 23.87
C PHE A 310 -2.98 14.01 25.03
N VAL A 311 -4.03 14.54 25.67
CA VAL A 311 -3.97 15.58 26.73
C VAL A 311 -2.93 15.30 27.83
N ASP A 312 -2.81 14.05 28.28
CA ASP A 312 -1.87 13.58 29.31
C ASP A 312 -1.06 12.35 28.85
N ASP A 313 -0.81 12.26 27.54
CA ASP A 313 -0.19 11.11 26.88
C ASP A 313 -0.89 9.77 27.18
N CYS A 314 -2.16 9.84 27.62
CA CYS A 314 -2.98 8.72 28.05
C CYS A 314 -2.33 7.90 29.18
N GLY A 315 -1.82 8.62 30.19
CA GLY A 315 -1.22 8.00 31.38
C GLY A 315 -0.02 7.13 31.02
N GLU A 316 0.89 7.69 30.21
CA GLU A 316 2.02 6.99 29.61
C GLU A 316 2.75 6.07 30.61
N ASP A 317 2.72 4.77 30.31
CA ASP A 317 3.19 3.69 31.19
C ASP A 317 4.46 3.02 30.63
N ASN A 318 5.17 2.26 31.47
CA ASN A 318 6.36 1.49 31.11
C ASN A 318 6.08 0.22 30.29
N LYS A 319 4.82 -0.06 29.97
CA LYS A 319 4.39 -1.23 29.16
C LYS A 319 4.87 -1.21 27.71
N LEU A 320 5.52 -0.14 27.22
CA LEU A 320 6.07 -0.08 25.87
C LEU A 320 6.95 -1.29 25.53
N ASN A 321 7.75 -1.81 26.47
CA ASN A 321 8.59 -2.99 26.21
C ASN A 321 7.75 -4.25 25.97
N MET A 322 6.69 -4.46 26.76
CA MET A 322 5.74 -5.55 26.54
C MET A 322 5.03 -5.41 25.19
N ILE A 323 4.67 -4.18 24.79
CA ILE A 323 4.08 -3.90 23.48
C ILE A 323 5.08 -4.17 22.36
N LYS A 324 6.35 -3.77 22.52
CA LYS A 324 7.43 -4.08 21.56
C LYS A 324 7.60 -5.57 21.38
N GLU A 325 7.67 -6.34 22.46
CA GLU A 325 7.73 -7.80 22.42
C GLU A 325 6.50 -8.40 21.73
N SER A 326 5.30 -7.89 22.04
CA SER A 326 4.05 -8.36 21.44
C SER A 326 3.99 -8.05 19.94
N PHE A 327 4.38 -6.83 19.53
CA PHE A 327 4.50 -6.45 18.13
C PHE A 327 5.54 -7.31 17.42
N GLN A 328 6.72 -7.52 18.00
CA GLN A 328 7.74 -8.39 17.42
C GLN A 328 7.22 -9.82 17.23
N LYS A 329 6.55 -10.38 18.25
CA LYS A 329 5.90 -11.69 18.16
C LYS A 329 4.86 -11.70 17.02
N LEU A 330 3.93 -10.75 16.99
CA LEU A 330 2.85 -10.69 16.00
C LEU A 330 3.34 -10.39 14.56
N ILE A 331 4.39 -9.59 14.39
CA ILE A 331 5.07 -9.34 13.11
C ILE A 331 5.75 -10.61 12.60
N ASN A 332 6.18 -11.47 13.52
CA ASN A 332 6.79 -12.76 13.25
C ASN A 332 5.76 -13.90 13.16
N LEU A 333 4.50 -13.68 13.56
CA LEU A 333 3.44 -14.66 13.40
C LEU A 333 3.02 -14.79 11.93
N PRO A 334 2.84 -16.03 11.44
CA PRO A 334 2.03 -16.31 10.26
C PRO A 334 0.72 -15.52 10.21
N VAL A 335 0.47 -14.79 9.13
CA VAL A 335 -0.83 -14.13 8.89
C VAL A 335 -1.63 -14.98 7.90
N ASN A 336 -2.66 -15.69 8.38
CA ASN A 336 -3.81 -16.10 7.55
C ASN A 336 -4.80 -14.91 7.52
N GLN A 337 -5.42 -14.45 6.43
CA GLN A 337 -5.46 -14.79 5.00
C GLN A 337 -5.69 -13.45 4.25
N GLY A 338 -5.01 -13.25 3.13
CA GLY A 338 -5.18 -12.06 2.29
C GLY A 338 -4.17 -11.94 1.13
N VAL A 339 -3.05 -12.65 1.20
CA VAL A 339 -2.30 -13.32 0.12
C VAL A 339 -1.52 -14.36 0.91
N GLN A 340 -1.91 -15.64 0.83
CA GLN A 340 -1.28 -16.66 1.66
C GLN A 340 0.09 -17.02 1.05
N MET A 341 1.17 -16.62 1.73
CA MET A 341 2.40 -17.40 1.75
C MET A 341 2.04 -18.83 2.21
N SER A 342 2.52 -19.87 1.53
CA SER A 342 2.28 -21.25 1.98
C SER A 342 2.91 -21.47 3.37
N PRO A 343 2.42 -22.44 4.16
CA PRO A 343 3.03 -22.82 5.43
C PRO A 343 4.54 -23.09 5.34
N ASP A 344 5.00 -23.60 4.20
CA ASP A 344 6.40 -23.93 3.93
C ASP A 344 7.26 -22.67 3.80
N VAL A 345 6.71 -21.62 3.18
CA VAL A 345 7.32 -20.29 3.07
C VAL A 345 7.52 -19.65 4.45
N GLN A 346 6.54 -19.78 5.33
CA GLN A 346 6.60 -19.24 6.69
C GLN A 346 7.60 -20.02 7.57
N ASN A 347 7.63 -21.34 7.43
CA ASN A 347 8.58 -22.22 8.12
C ASN A 347 10.02 -21.92 7.70
N THR A 348 10.23 -21.72 6.39
CA THR A 348 11.50 -21.34 5.78
C THR A 348 11.96 -19.97 6.28
N LEU A 349 11.11 -18.94 6.23
CA LEU A 349 11.42 -17.61 6.76
C LEU A 349 11.72 -17.63 8.27
N GLY A 350 11.03 -18.46 9.04
CA GLY A 350 11.28 -18.67 10.46
C GLY A 350 12.64 -19.34 10.73
N ALA A 351 13.03 -20.31 9.91
CA ALA A 351 14.34 -20.96 9.99
C ALA A 351 15.48 -19.99 9.65
N VAL A 352 15.30 -19.17 8.60
CA VAL A 352 16.25 -18.13 8.20
C VAL A 352 16.44 -17.09 9.30
N LYS A 353 15.35 -16.59 9.91
CA LYS A 353 15.42 -15.67 11.06
C LYS A 353 16.17 -16.26 12.26
N ARG A 354 15.97 -17.55 12.57
CA ARG A 354 16.70 -18.26 13.64
C ARG A 354 18.19 -18.40 13.33
N ALA A 355 18.56 -18.64 12.08
CA ALA A 355 19.95 -18.73 11.66
C ALA A 355 20.69 -17.37 11.72
N ILE A 356 19.96 -16.26 11.53
CA ILE A 356 20.52 -14.90 11.54
C ILE A 356 20.51 -14.26 12.95
N SER A 357 19.68 -14.76 13.88
CA SER A 357 19.59 -14.22 15.24
C SER A 357 20.81 -14.62 16.07
N SER A 358 21.76 -13.69 16.20
CA SER A 358 22.89 -13.78 17.12
C SER A 358 22.43 -13.65 18.58
N ASP A 359 21.84 -14.71 19.13
CA ASP A 359 21.76 -14.89 20.58
C ASP A 359 22.92 -15.79 21.02
N SER A 360 24.08 -15.16 21.23
CA SER A 360 25.11 -15.70 22.09
C SER A 360 25.55 -14.61 23.05
N THR A 361 24.88 -14.54 24.19
CA THR A 361 25.51 -14.03 25.40
C THR A 361 26.56 -15.05 25.83
N SER A 362 27.82 -14.79 25.51
CA SER A 362 28.93 -15.24 26.36
C SER A 362 30.16 -14.35 26.14
N SER A 363 30.72 -13.93 27.27
CA SER A 363 31.86 -13.06 27.44
C SER A 363 33.14 -13.51 26.72
N THR A 364 33.92 -12.51 26.30
CA THR A 364 35.39 -12.50 26.06
C THR A 364 35.98 -12.84 24.70
N ILE A 365 35.23 -12.96 23.60
CA ILE A 365 35.84 -13.02 22.26
C ILE A 365 35.05 -12.18 21.26
N ASN A 366 35.70 -11.18 20.64
CA ASN A 366 35.15 -10.44 19.51
C ASN A 366 35.11 -11.36 18.28
N VAL A 367 34.00 -12.08 18.09
CA VAL A 367 33.73 -12.83 16.85
C VAL A 367 32.93 -11.94 15.92
N THR A 368 33.54 -11.50 14.82
CA THR A 368 32.83 -10.86 13.70
C THR A 368 32.27 -11.96 12.80
N LEU A 369 30.97 -12.23 12.90
CA LEU A 369 30.28 -13.17 12.01
C LEU A 369 30.30 -12.59 10.58
N ARG A 370 31.09 -13.16 9.66
CA ARG A 370 31.26 -12.62 8.30
C ARG A 370 30.09 -12.95 7.36
N THR A 371 29.56 -14.17 7.43
CA THR A 371 28.41 -14.66 6.62
C THR A 371 27.78 -15.88 7.28
N VAL A 372 26.44 -15.97 7.28
CA VAL A 372 25.70 -17.20 7.62
C VAL A 372 25.30 -17.87 6.31
N THR A 373 25.85 -19.03 6.02
CA THR A 373 25.54 -19.80 4.81
C THR A 373 24.43 -20.79 5.15
N ALA A 374 23.20 -20.51 4.72
CA ALA A 374 22.06 -21.41 4.91
C ALA A 374 21.57 -21.91 3.55
N GLY A 375 21.51 -23.23 3.40
CA GLY A 375 20.91 -23.91 2.25
C GLY A 375 19.41 -24.11 2.50
N LEU A 376 18.59 -23.81 1.50
CA LEU A 376 17.15 -24.06 1.51
C LEU A 376 16.81 -25.13 0.47
N GLY A 377 15.92 -26.05 0.84
CA GLY A 377 15.34 -27.04 -0.06
C GLY A 377 13.87 -26.77 -0.28
N PHE A 378 13.39 -26.95 -1.52
CA PHE A 378 12.00 -26.80 -1.93
C PHE A 378 11.53 -28.05 -2.66
N ASP A 379 10.26 -28.40 -2.50
CA ASP A 379 9.67 -29.58 -3.14
C ASP A 379 9.41 -29.34 -4.63
N SER A 380 9.28 -28.06 -5.03
CA SER A 380 9.14 -27.66 -6.43
C SER A 380 9.78 -26.31 -6.75
N MET A 381 10.17 -26.11 -8.00
CA MET A 381 10.62 -24.78 -8.49
C MET A 381 9.54 -23.70 -8.38
N GLN A 382 8.26 -24.05 -8.52
CA GLN A 382 7.17 -23.08 -8.36
C GLN A 382 7.12 -22.53 -6.93
N GLU A 383 7.32 -23.39 -5.94
CA GLU A 383 7.42 -23.02 -4.53
C GLU A 383 8.64 -22.12 -4.28
N TYR A 384 9.81 -22.52 -4.79
CA TYR A 384 11.03 -21.71 -4.75
C TYR A 384 10.77 -20.28 -5.26
N TYR A 385 10.19 -20.11 -6.46
CA TYR A 385 9.98 -18.79 -7.04
C TYR A 385 8.98 -17.92 -6.27
N ASN A 386 7.93 -18.53 -5.70
CA ASN A 386 6.99 -17.83 -4.82
C ASN A 386 7.71 -17.28 -3.58
N VAL A 387 8.63 -18.06 -3.00
CA VAL A 387 9.37 -17.68 -1.79
C VAL A 387 10.44 -16.64 -2.08
N THR A 388 11.19 -16.77 -3.18
CA THR A 388 12.39 -15.97 -3.40
C THR A 388 12.13 -14.50 -3.65
N GLU A 389 11.06 -14.14 -4.36
CA GLU A 389 10.75 -12.73 -4.60
C GLU A 389 10.32 -12.02 -3.30
N GLU A 390 9.57 -12.72 -2.46
CA GLU A 390 9.19 -12.21 -1.13
C GLU A 390 10.39 -12.14 -0.19
N LEU A 391 11.31 -13.10 -0.27
CA LEU A 391 12.55 -13.11 0.49
C LEU A 391 13.44 -11.90 0.13
N LYS A 392 13.60 -11.60 -1.16
CA LYS A 392 14.34 -10.42 -1.65
C LYS A 392 13.70 -9.13 -1.13
N ALA A 393 12.38 -9.02 -1.23
CA ALA A 393 11.64 -7.84 -0.79
C ALA A 393 11.64 -7.65 0.74
N PHE A 394 11.57 -8.73 1.51
CA PHE A 394 11.38 -8.68 2.97
C PHE A 394 12.68 -8.71 3.78
N SER A 395 13.68 -9.45 3.31
CA SER A 395 14.92 -9.70 4.04
C SER A 395 16.18 -9.18 3.35
N GLY A 396 16.06 -8.59 2.16
CA GLY A 396 17.21 -8.16 1.36
C GLY A 396 18.15 -9.32 1.03
N SER A 397 17.62 -10.55 0.98
CA SER A 397 18.36 -11.78 0.71
C SER A 397 17.86 -12.44 -0.56
N ALA A 398 18.78 -12.90 -1.40
CA ALA A 398 18.49 -13.75 -2.53
C ALA A 398 18.81 -15.21 -2.19
N CYS A 399 18.15 -16.15 -2.87
CA CYS A 399 18.52 -17.56 -2.80
C CYS A 399 19.07 -17.97 -4.16
N LEU A 400 20.33 -18.37 -4.23
CA LEU A 400 20.99 -18.77 -5.47
C LEU A 400 20.80 -20.26 -5.68
N ILE A 401 20.11 -20.67 -6.74
CA ILE A 401 19.93 -22.09 -7.06
C ILE A 401 21.29 -22.76 -7.20
N THR A 402 21.52 -23.78 -6.38
CA THR A 402 22.71 -24.65 -6.41
C THR A 402 22.40 -26.00 -7.04
N HIS A 403 21.13 -26.41 -7.05
CA HIS A 403 20.68 -27.67 -7.66
C HIS A 403 19.18 -27.59 -8.01
N ALA A 404 18.78 -28.10 -9.17
CA ALA A 404 17.37 -28.16 -9.60
C ALA A 404 17.10 -29.44 -10.39
N LYS A 405 16.16 -30.28 -9.93
CA LYS A 405 15.72 -31.48 -10.65
C LYS A 405 14.54 -31.21 -11.57
N PRO A 406 14.43 -31.95 -12.70
CA PRO A 406 15.43 -32.87 -13.24
C PRO A 406 16.52 -32.12 -14.01
N LEU A 407 17.77 -32.54 -13.89
CA LEU A 407 18.81 -32.07 -14.80
C LEU A 407 18.71 -32.83 -16.12
N VAL A 408 18.90 -32.15 -17.25
CA VAL A 408 18.98 -32.81 -18.56
C VAL A 408 20.29 -33.57 -18.61
N ILE A 409 20.29 -34.82 -18.15
CA ILE A 409 21.40 -35.74 -18.38
C ILE A 409 21.18 -36.32 -19.77
N HIS A 410 22.04 -35.99 -20.72
CA HIS A 410 22.09 -36.72 -22.00
C HIS A 410 22.11 -38.21 -21.70
N ALA A 411 21.10 -38.91 -22.20
CA ALA A 411 20.75 -40.26 -21.80
C ALA A 411 21.85 -41.27 -22.13
N GLU A 412 22.78 -41.49 -21.20
CA GLU A 412 23.49 -42.76 -21.06
C GLU A 412 23.59 -43.10 -19.57
N HIS A 413 22.86 -44.15 -19.16
CA HIS A 413 22.85 -44.79 -17.84
C HIS A 413 22.12 -44.11 -16.66
N LYS A 414 20.80 -44.36 -16.54
CA LYS A 414 20.23 -45.27 -15.52
C LYS A 414 18.70 -45.34 -15.58
N LYS A 415 18.18 -46.49 -16.00
CA LYS A 415 16.86 -47.00 -15.58
C LYS A 415 16.98 -47.53 -14.15
N ARG A 416 16.22 -46.95 -13.21
CA ARG A 416 15.81 -47.38 -11.85
C ARG A 416 15.67 -46.08 -11.03
N GLU A 417 14.54 -45.65 -10.51
CA GLU A 417 13.36 -46.31 -9.97
C GLU A 417 12.10 -45.47 -10.23
N GLY A 418 10.93 -46.12 -10.19
CA GLY A 418 9.64 -45.46 -10.19
C GLY A 418 9.39 -44.76 -8.86
N SER A 419 9.54 -43.45 -8.86
CA SER A 419 8.87 -42.52 -7.96
C SER A 419 8.49 -41.33 -8.83
N GLU A 420 7.26 -40.83 -8.71
CA GLU A 420 6.86 -39.54 -9.27
C GLU A 420 7.93 -38.51 -8.87
N SER A 421 8.69 -38.03 -9.86
CA SER A 421 9.88 -37.21 -9.67
C SER A 421 9.44 -35.82 -9.24
N SER A 422 9.67 -35.45 -7.97
CA SER A 422 9.51 -34.06 -7.53
C SER A 422 10.53 -33.15 -8.22
N ASP A 423 10.10 -31.98 -8.68
CA ASP A 423 10.94 -30.94 -9.30
C ASP A 423 11.71 -30.14 -8.21
N ALA A 424 12.38 -30.87 -7.32
CA ALA A 424 12.98 -30.32 -6.11
C ALA A 424 14.17 -29.39 -6.41
N VAL A 425 14.32 -28.37 -5.56
CA VAL A 425 15.30 -27.29 -5.72
C VAL A 425 16.08 -27.10 -4.44
N GLU A 426 17.39 -26.90 -4.57
CA GLU A 426 18.23 -26.42 -3.48
C GLU A 426 18.83 -25.07 -3.86
N CYS A 427 18.88 -24.15 -2.91
CA CYS A 427 19.49 -22.85 -3.11
C CYS A 427 20.25 -22.36 -1.88
N LEU A 428 21.19 -21.46 -2.14
CA LEU A 428 22.08 -20.85 -1.17
C LEU A 428 21.64 -19.42 -0.86
N LEU A 429 21.38 -19.12 0.41
CA LEU A 429 21.06 -17.75 0.82
C LEU A 429 22.29 -16.84 0.78
N VAL A 430 22.12 -15.70 0.13
CA VAL A 430 23.12 -14.64 0.00
C VAL A 430 22.45 -13.27 0.14
N PRO A 431 23.19 -12.20 0.48
CA PRO A 431 22.67 -10.84 0.35
C PRO A 431 22.22 -10.57 -1.09
N GLU A 432 21.05 -9.95 -1.24
CA GLU A 432 20.51 -9.57 -2.56
C GLU A 432 21.37 -8.47 -3.19
N LYS A 433 21.78 -7.47 -2.40
CA LYS A 433 22.70 -6.43 -2.85
C LYS A 433 24.13 -6.97 -2.89
N GLN A 434 24.55 -7.38 -4.09
CA GLN A 434 25.92 -7.80 -4.38
C GLN A 434 26.75 -6.64 -4.92
N LYS A 435 28.08 -6.81 -4.98
CA LYS A 435 28.98 -5.84 -5.64
C LYS A 435 28.89 -5.99 -7.16
N THR A 436 27.71 -5.76 -7.73
CA THR A 436 27.43 -5.96 -9.15
C THR A 436 26.65 -4.78 -9.75
N ALA A 437 26.86 -4.54 -11.04
CA ALA A 437 26.03 -3.64 -11.82
C ALA A 437 24.61 -4.21 -11.95
N ALA A 438 23.68 -3.40 -12.44
CA ALA A 438 22.29 -3.82 -12.61
C ALA A 438 22.14 -5.02 -13.58
N ASP A 439 23.08 -5.21 -14.51
CA ASP A 439 23.11 -6.36 -15.42
C ASP A 439 23.81 -7.61 -14.84
N GLY A 440 24.30 -7.53 -13.59
CA GLY A 440 25.05 -8.59 -12.91
C GLY A 440 26.57 -8.55 -13.10
N SER A 441 27.11 -7.60 -13.88
CA SER A 441 28.57 -7.45 -14.05
C SER A 441 29.27 -7.13 -12.74
N HIS A 442 30.41 -7.75 -12.45
CA HIS A 442 31.15 -7.51 -11.21
C HIS A 442 31.72 -6.08 -11.12
N CYS A 443 31.49 -5.39 -10.00
CA CYS A 443 31.98 -4.04 -9.74
C CYS A 443 33.34 -4.04 -9.03
N SER A 444 34.29 -3.29 -9.56
CA SER A 444 35.51 -2.93 -8.84
C SER A 444 35.22 -1.90 -7.72
N SER A 445 34.34 -0.94 -7.99
CA SER A 445 33.85 0.05 -7.03
C SER A 445 32.40 0.43 -7.31
N ILE A 446 31.67 0.83 -6.26
CA ILE A 446 30.29 1.31 -6.33
C ILE A 446 30.22 2.69 -5.68
N SER A 447 29.55 3.61 -6.36
CA SER A 447 29.17 4.93 -5.88
C SER A 447 27.64 5.00 -5.84
N ASP A 448 27.06 5.08 -4.63
CA ASP A 448 25.61 5.13 -4.40
C ASP A 448 25.24 6.50 -3.83
N SER A 449 24.36 7.23 -4.49
CA SER A 449 23.82 8.52 -4.05
C SER A 449 22.29 8.54 -4.15
N ALA A 450 21.66 9.55 -3.57
CA ALA A 450 20.21 9.73 -3.68
C ALA A 450 19.73 9.84 -5.15
N GLU A 451 20.59 10.31 -6.04
CA GLU A 451 20.25 10.58 -7.45
C GLU A 451 20.61 9.42 -8.38
N SER A 452 21.68 8.65 -8.09
CA SER A 452 22.09 7.52 -8.94
C SER A 452 23.01 6.53 -8.23
N CYS A 453 23.00 5.27 -8.69
CA CYS A 453 23.99 4.26 -8.34
C CYS A 453 24.84 3.92 -9.55
N GLN A 454 26.16 4.10 -9.42
CA GLN A 454 27.15 3.85 -10.46
C GLN A 454 28.13 2.77 -10.03
N CYS A 455 28.39 1.83 -10.91
CA CYS A 455 29.31 0.71 -10.74
C CYS A 455 30.43 0.83 -11.78
N THR A 456 31.68 0.73 -11.34
CA THR A 456 32.84 0.74 -12.24
C THR A 456 33.26 -0.70 -12.55
N THR A 457 33.17 -1.10 -13.81
CA THR A 457 33.49 -2.43 -14.33
C THR A 457 34.58 -2.31 -15.40
N GLU A 458 35.79 -2.81 -15.15
CA GLU A 458 36.88 -2.91 -16.15
C GLU A 458 37.13 -1.64 -17.00
N GLY A 459 36.94 -0.45 -16.42
CA GLY A 459 37.14 0.85 -17.09
C GLY A 459 35.86 1.51 -17.64
N GLU A 460 34.71 0.85 -17.56
CA GLU A 460 33.40 1.41 -17.90
C GLU A 460 32.56 1.69 -16.65
N THR A 461 31.68 2.68 -16.72
CA THR A 461 30.71 2.98 -15.67
C THR A 461 29.34 2.48 -16.09
N LYS A 462 28.81 1.51 -15.35
CA LYS A 462 27.47 0.93 -15.54
C LYS A 462 26.53 1.36 -14.41
N PRO A 463 25.22 1.47 -14.64
CA PRO A 463 24.27 1.70 -13.56
C PRO A 463 24.18 0.48 -12.64
N CYS A 464 24.02 0.70 -11.35
CA CYS A 464 23.71 -0.33 -10.36
C CYS A 464 22.37 -0.09 -9.68
N CYS A 465 21.91 -1.09 -8.95
CA CYS A 465 20.67 -1.04 -8.20
C CYS A 465 20.93 -0.50 -6.78
N SER A 466 20.27 0.60 -6.41
CA SER A 466 20.22 1.09 -5.04
C SER A 466 19.27 0.24 -4.17
N PHE A 467 18.31 -0.44 -4.80
CA PHE A 467 17.24 -1.26 -4.20
C PHE A 467 17.18 -2.67 -4.80
N PRO A 468 16.52 -3.64 -4.12
CA PRO A 468 16.41 -4.98 -4.65
C PRO A 468 15.83 -5.07 -6.07
N CYS A 469 16.41 -5.95 -6.87
CA CYS A 469 15.96 -6.25 -8.22
C CYS A 469 14.76 -7.19 -8.18
N LEU A 470 13.55 -6.64 -8.37
CA LEU A 470 12.29 -7.34 -8.21
C LEU A 470 11.52 -7.47 -9.53
N TYR A 471 10.75 -8.54 -9.67
CA TYR A 471 9.93 -8.74 -10.86
C TYR A 471 8.74 -7.77 -10.93
N SER A 472 8.65 -6.97 -12.01
CA SER A 472 7.51 -6.11 -12.29
C SER A 472 6.52 -6.81 -13.23
N LYS A 473 5.32 -7.13 -12.72
CA LYS A 473 4.23 -7.68 -13.53
C LYS A 473 3.78 -6.73 -14.65
N ARG A 474 3.74 -5.41 -14.38
CA ARG A 474 3.34 -4.38 -15.35
C ARG A 474 4.34 -4.29 -16.51
N LEU A 475 5.64 -4.31 -16.20
CA LEU A 475 6.72 -4.12 -17.18
C LEU A 475 7.30 -5.44 -17.72
N LYS A 476 6.71 -6.58 -17.34
CA LYS A 476 7.07 -7.94 -17.76
C LYS A 476 8.58 -8.23 -17.66
N GLY A 477 9.18 -7.82 -16.53
CA GLY A 477 10.62 -7.98 -16.34
C GLY A 477 11.10 -7.43 -15.00
N TYR A 478 12.35 -7.72 -14.67
CA TYR A 478 12.97 -7.30 -13.42
C TYR A 478 13.40 -5.84 -13.49
N ARG A 479 13.07 -5.10 -12.42
CA ARG A 479 13.35 -3.67 -12.28
C ARG A 479 13.93 -3.36 -10.91
N CYS A 480 14.82 -2.38 -10.89
CA CYS A 480 15.32 -1.79 -9.66
C CYS A 480 15.40 -0.27 -9.85
N TYR A 481 15.60 0.45 -8.75
CA TYR A 481 15.91 1.86 -8.80
C TYR A 481 17.42 2.06 -8.70
N SER A 482 17.95 2.96 -9.53
CA SER A 482 19.29 3.54 -9.41
C SER A 482 19.12 4.98 -8.96
N GLY A 483 19.29 5.25 -7.67
CA GLY A 483 18.80 6.49 -7.05
C GLY A 483 17.28 6.63 -7.24
N GLN A 484 16.86 7.63 -8.02
CA GLN A 484 15.45 7.91 -8.31
C GLN A 484 14.96 7.33 -9.65
N VAL A 485 15.86 6.79 -10.48
CA VAL A 485 15.52 6.32 -11.84
C VAL A 485 15.27 4.82 -11.82
N GLN A 486 14.12 4.39 -12.33
CA GLN A 486 13.82 2.97 -12.49
C GLN A 486 14.50 2.41 -13.75
N ILE A 487 15.25 1.32 -13.60
CA ILE A 487 16.04 0.68 -14.66
C ILE A 487 15.77 -0.83 -14.75
N PRO A 488 16.01 -1.49 -15.91
CA PRO A 488 16.10 -2.95 -15.99
C PRO A 488 17.22 -3.48 -15.10
N CYS A 489 17.02 -4.67 -14.52
CA CYS A 489 18.06 -5.35 -13.76
C CYS A 489 18.01 -6.87 -13.94
N SER A 490 19.12 -7.53 -13.62
CA SER A 490 19.30 -8.97 -13.55
C SER A 490 19.40 -9.37 -12.08
N PRO A 491 18.42 -10.10 -11.53
CA PRO A 491 18.46 -10.47 -10.12
C PRO A 491 19.51 -11.57 -9.90
N PRO A 492 20.15 -11.65 -8.72
CA PRO A 492 20.88 -12.85 -8.33
C PRO A 492 19.90 -14.00 -8.06
N TYR A 493 20.03 -15.12 -8.79
CA TYR A 493 19.08 -16.25 -8.66
C TYR A 493 19.65 -17.65 -8.89
N SER A 494 20.79 -17.82 -9.58
CA SER A 494 21.33 -19.15 -9.88
C SER A 494 22.86 -19.14 -10.00
N VAL A 495 23.49 -20.21 -9.52
CA VAL A 495 24.92 -20.52 -9.75
C VAL A 495 25.10 -21.76 -10.63
N ILE A 496 24.03 -22.22 -11.26
CA ILE A 496 24.05 -23.33 -12.22
C ILE A 496 23.40 -22.94 -13.55
N THR A 497 23.91 -23.53 -14.63
CA THR A 497 23.38 -23.38 -15.99
C THR A 497 22.04 -24.11 -16.14
N TYR A 498 21.35 -23.94 -17.27
CA TYR A 498 20.11 -24.70 -17.53
C TYR A 498 20.34 -26.23 -17.60
N LYS A 499 21.59 -26.65 -17.87
CA LYS A 499 22.01 -28.06 -17.86
C LYS A 499 22.43 -28.55 -16.47
N GLY A 500 22.54 -27.65 -15.49
CA GLY A 500 23.03 -27.94 -14.14
C GLY A 500 24.55 -27.91 -13.99
N GLU A 501 25.28 -27.38 -14.97
CA GLU A 501 26.72 -27.15 -14.82
C GLU A 501 26.96 -25.98 -13.87
N ARG A 502 27.99 -26.08 -13.03
CA ARG A 502 28.30 -25.03 -12.05
C ARG A 502 28.97 -23.83 -12.73
N CYS A 503 28.45 -22.65 -12.45
CA CYS A 503 29.06 -21.39 -12.84
C CYS A 503 30.28 -21.05 -11.95
N LEU A 504 31.21 -20.25 -12.47
CA LEU A 504 32.27 -19.64 -11.67
C LEU A 504 31.64 -18.74 -10.60
N ASP A 505 32.19 -18.75 -9.38
CA ASP A 505 31.58 -18.05 -8.24
C ASP A 505 31.48 -16.53 -8.45
N ASP A 506 32.45 -15.91 -9.17
CA ASP A 506 32.43 -14.48 -9.51
C ASP A 506 31.58 -14.16 -10.75
N TYR A 507 31.09 -15.18 -11.46
CA TYR A 507 30.23 -15.04 -12.62
C TYR A 507 28.99 -15.95 -12.51
N PRO A 508 28.08 -15.68 -11.55
CA PRO A 508 26.81 -16.40 -11.45
C PRO A 508 25.90 -16.11 -12.66
N CYS A 509 24.76 -16.78 -12.76
CA CYS A 509 23.84 -16.52 -13.86
C CYS A 509 23.31 -15.07 -13.85
N ALA A 510 23.63 -14.30 -14.89
CA ALA A 510 23.15 -12.94 -15.11
C ALA A 510 23.07 -12.60 -16.60
N THR A 511 22.66 -11.38 -16.95
CA THR A 511 22.58 -10.96 -18.37
C THR A 511 23.88 -10.39 -18.90
N TYR A 512 24.70 -9.75 -18.05
CA TYR A 512 25.98 -9.14 -18.43
C TYR A 512 25.87 -8.19 -19.64
N GLY A 513 24.71 -7.54 -19.79
CA GLY A 513 24.42 -6.60 -20.88
C GLY A 513 23.79 -7.24 -22.14
N TYR A 514 23.55 -8.56 -22.14
CA TYR A 514 22.90 -9.27 -23.24
C TYR A 514 21.39 -9.45 -23.02
N ASP A 515 20.67 -9.91 -24.06
CA ASP A 515 19.24 -10.25 -24.02
C ASP A 515 18.95 -11.68 -23.51
N TYR A 516 19.97 -12.39 -23.05
CA TYR A 516 19.90 -13.74 -22.49
C TYR A 516 20.69 -13.86 -21.19
N TYR A 517 20.36 -14.85 -20.38
CA TYR A 517 21.09 -15.18 -19.16
C TYR A 517 22.14 -16.25 -19.44
N TRP A 518 23.34 -16.08 -18.90
CA TRP A 518 24.46 -16.99 -19.09
C TRP A 518 25.48 -16.87 -17.95
N CYS A 519 26.44 -17.79 -17.92
CA CYS A 519 27.57 -17.74 -17.00
C CYS A 519 28.81 -18.44 -17.58
N TRP A 520 29.98 -18.17 -16.99
CA TRP A 520 31.20 -18.96 -17.26
C TRP A 520 31.19 -20.23 -16.42
N THR A 521 31.48 -21.39 -17.03
CA THR A 521 31.54 -22.70 -16.36
C THR A 521 32.96 -23.17 -16.08
N GLY A 522 33.97 -22.56 -16.71
CA GLY A 522 35.38 -22.92 -16.55
C GLY A 522 35.75 -24.33 -17.05
N SER A 523 34.82 -25.04 -17.69
CA SER A 523 35.01 -26.41 -18.20
C SER A 523 35.30 -26.40 -19.70
N LEU A 524 36.15 -27.29 -20.21
CA LEU A 524 36.38 -27.47 -21.65
C LEU A 524 35.34 -28.46 -22.22
N PRO A 525 34.89 -28.33 -23.48
CA PRO A 525 35.43 -27.47 -24.56
C PRO A 525 34.83 -26.06 -24.64
N HIS A 526 33.77 -25.78 -23.88
CA HIS A 526 33.09 -24.47 -23.86
C HIS A 526 33.14 -23.89 -22.45
N ASN A 527 33.89 -22.79 -22.30
CA ASN A 527 34.10 -22.14 -21.01
C ASN A 527 32.86 -21.40 -20.47
N TRP A 528 31.75 -21.34 -21.22
CA TRP A 528 30.47 -20.72 -20.84
C TRP A 528 29.27 -21.57 -21.27
N ASP A 529 28.11 -21.34 -20.65
CA ASP A 529 26.83 -21.94 -21.05
C ASP A 529 25.65 -21.02 -20.71
N TYR A 530 24.47 -21.32 -21.27
CA TYR A 530 23.25 -20.56 -21.00
C TYR A 530 22.70 -20.84 -19.61
N CYS A 531 22.02 -19.85 -19.03
CA CYS A 531 21.24 -20.01 -17.81
C CYS A 531 19.74 -19.91 -18.14
N SER A 532 18.93 -20.71 -17.44
CA SER A 532 17.47 -20.58 -17.55
C SER A 532 17.03 -19.25 -16.93
N PRO A 533 16.37 -18.35 -17.66
CA PRO A 533 15.99 -17.07 -17.09
C PRO A 533 15.01 -17.25 -15.92
N PRO A 534 14.96 -16.29 -14.97
CA PRO A 534 14.06 -16.34 -13.82
C PRO A 534 12.62 -15.96 -14.20
N LEU A 535 12.08 -16.61 -15.25
CA LEU A 535 10.76 -16.41 -15.87
C LEU A 535 9.86 -17.63 -15.68
N TRP A 536 9.50 -17.88 -14.42
CA TRP A 536 8.81 -19.08 -13.97
C TRP A 536 7.35 -19.21 -14.42
N HIS A 537 6.74 -18.11 -14.87
CA HIS A 537 5.41 -18.10 -15.48
C HIS A 537 5.40 -18.32 -16.99
N SER A 538 6.55 -18.64 -17.59
CA SER A 538 6.61 -18.87 -19.02
C SER A 538 5.83 -20.13 -19.42
N LYS A 539 5.24 -20.08 -20.61
CA LYS A 539 4.25 -21.09 -21.04
C LYS A 539 4.52 -21.50 -22.47
N ALA A 540 4.47 -22.79 -22.72
CA ALA A 540 4.55 -23.35 -24.05
C ALA A 540 3.28 -23.06 -24.86
N LYS A 541 3.43 -23.06 -26.18
CA LYS A 541 2.34 -22.96 -27.16
C LYS A 541 1.25 -24.02 -26.94
N SER A 542 1.62 -25.21 -26.50
CA SER A 542 0.70 -26.28 -26.06
C SER A 542 -0.16 -25.92 -24.84
N GLY A 543 0.06 -24.77 -24.19
CA GLY A 543 -0.64 -24.34 -22.98
C GLY A 543 -0.05 -24.90 -21.69
N LYS A 544 0.98 -25.75 -21.78
CA LYS A 544 1.72 -26.26 -20.61
C LYS A 544 2.70 -25.22 -20.08
N TYR A 545 2.93 -25.19 -18.77
CA TYR A 545 3.99 -24.36 -18.21
C TYR A 545 5.37 -24.88 -18.66
N CYS A 546 6.27 -23.95 -18.93
CA CYS A 546 7.67 -24.29 -19.15
C CYS A 546 8.29 -24.81 -17.85
N ARG A 547 9.22 -25.74 -18.00
CA ARG A 547 10.04 -26.18 -16.88
C ARG A 547 10.82 -25.01 -16.34
N SER A 548 10.84 -24.90 -15.02
CA SER A 548 11.40 -23.76 -14.32
C SER A 548 12.94 -23.68 -14.42
N ASN A 549 13.61 -24.81 -14.63
CA ASN A 549 15.05 -24.87 -14.92
C ASN A 549 15.36 -24.81 -16.43
N HIS A 550 14.34 -24.60 -17.27
CA HIS A 550 14.47 -24.34 -18.70
C HIS A 550 13.32 -23.43 -19.16
N ALA A 551 13.18 -22.27 -18.49
CA ALA A 551 12.14 -21.29 -18.77
C ALA A 551 12.25 -20.76 -20.21
N CYS A 552 11.21 -20.11 -20.72
CA CYS A 552 11.18 -19.69 -22.11
C CYS A 552 12.32 -18.73 -22.49
N ALA A 553 13.24 -19.19 -23.33
CA ALA A 553 14.34 -18.40 -23.90
C ALA A 553 14.86 -19.03 -25.20
N LYS A 554 15.81 -18.35 -25.86
CA LYS A 554 16.38 -18.83 -27.13
C LYS A 554 17.35 -20.01 -26.95
N TYR A 555 18.19 -19.99 -25.92
CA TYR A 555 19.24 -21.01 -25.71
C TYR A 555 20.07 -21.31 -26.97
N GLY A 556 20.45 -20.26 -27.72
CA GLY A 556 21.18 -20.37 -28.99
C GLY A 556 20.33 -20.74 -30.21
N SER A 557 19.02 -20.93 -30.06
CA SER A 557 18.07 -21.16 -31.16
C SER A 557 17.54 -19.84 -31.77
N GLU A 558 16.97 -19.93 -32.98
CA GLU A 558 16.30 -18.80 -33.64
C GLU A 558 15.00 -18.37 -32.94
N HIS A 559 14.34 -19.31 -32.26
CA HIS A 559 13.04 -19.10 -31.61
C HIS A 559 13.13 -19.41 -30.13
N LYS A 560 12.30 -18.76 -29.30
CA LYS A 560 12.20 -19.10 -27.88
C LYS A 560 11.49 -20.44 -27.72
N TRP A 561 12.05 -21.29 -26.86
CA TRP A 561 11.51 -22.62 -26.57
C TRP A 561 11.76 -23.00 -25.12
N CYS A 562 11.03 -24.02 -24.66
CA CYS A 562 11.21 -24.59 -23.35
C CYS A 562 10.85 -26.08 -23.33
N TYR A 563 11.35 -26.82 -22.33
CA TYR A 563 10.83 -28.13 -22.01
C TYR A 563 9.51 -28.00 -21.22
N THR A 564 8.56 -28.88 -21.51
CA THR A 564 7.22 -28.93 -20.91
C THR A 564 7.02 -30.13 -20.00
N ASP A 565 7.97 -31.08 -20.00
CA ASP A 565 8.00 -32.23 -19.11
C ASP A 565 9.43 -32.76 -18.90
N ASN A 566 9.52 -33.80 -18.07
CA ASN A 566 10.75 -34.46 -17.67
C ASN A 566 11.19 -35.57 -18.66
N LYS A 567 10.50 -35.69 -19.80
CA LYS A 567 10.79 -36.63 -20.90
C LYS A 567 11.25 -35.91 -22.16
N ASP A 568 11.77 -34.70 -21.98
CA ASP A 568 12.31 -33.83 -23.03
C ASP A 568 11.28 -33.41 -24.10
N SER A 569 9.99 -33.42 -23.76
CA SER A 569 8.96 -32.79 -24.60
C SER A 569 9.19 -31.28 -24.61
N TRP A 570 9.47 -30.71 -25.77
CA TRP A 570 9.72 -29.28 -25.93
C TRP A 570 8.66 -28.63 -26.83
N ASP A 571 8.50 -27.33 -26.69
CA ASP A 571 7.64 -26.52 -27.55
C ASP A 571 8.14 -25.07 -27.61
N ARG A 572 7.67 -24.32 -28.62
CA ARG A 572 7.80 -22.87 -28.64
C ARG A 572 7.03 -22.26 -27.48
N CYS A 573 7.43 -21.10 -27.01
CA CYS A 573 6.91 -20.58 -25.76
C CYS A 573 6.75 -19.06 -25.76
N CYS A 574 5.95 -18.58 -24.82
CA CYS A 574 5.77 -17.19 -24.46
C CYS A 574 6.47 -16.92 -23.12
N SER A 575 7.11 -15.77 -23.01
CA SER A 575 7.86 -15.36 -21.82
C SER A 575 6.93 -15.05 -20.62
N SER A 576 5.62 -14.91 -20.85
CA SER A 576 4.60 -14.57 -19.84
C SER A 576 3.29 -15.34 -20.06
N ASP A 577 2.57 -15.62 -18.96
CA ASP A 577 1.21 -16.19 -18.97
C ASP A 577 0.14 -15.07 -19.06
N ASP A 578 0.06 -14.41 -20.22
CA ASP A 578 -0.93 -13.35 -20.47
C ASP A 578 -1.64 -13.51 -21.82
N CYS A 579 -2.72 -12.75 -21.99
CA CYS A 579 -3.62 -12.83 -23.14
C CYS A 579 -3.10 -12.13 -24.39
N HIS A 580 -1.98 -11.43 -24.29
CA HIS A 580 -1.49 -10.52 -25.31
C HIS A 580 -0.16 -10.94 -25.91
N SER A 581 0.42 -12.07 -25.49
CA SER A 581 1.77 -12.45 -25.89
C SER A 581 1.75 -13.59 -26.89
N ALA A 582 2.38 -13.36 -28.03
CA ALA A 582 2.65 -14.37 -29.03
C ALA A 582 4.04 -15.02 -28.85
N VAL A 583 4.25 -16.20 -29.43
CA VAL A 583 5.50 -16.98 -29.30
C VAL A 583 6.72 -16.33 -29.95
N ASN A 584 6.54 -15.29 -30.77
CA ASN A 584 7.59 -14.50 -31.42
C ASN A 584 7.87 -13.15 -30.71
N ASP A 585 7.42 -12.99 -29.47
CA ASP A 585 7.47 -11.74 -28.69
C ASP A 585 6.65 -10.57 -29.26
N GLN A 586 5.82 -10.80 -30.29
CA GLN A 586 4.84 -9.81 -30.73
C GLN A 586 3.64 -9.77 -29.79
N ILE A 587 2.96 -8.63 -29.83
CA ILE A 587 1.78 -8.37 -29.02
C ILE A 587 0.54 -8.70 -29.85
N CYS A 588 -0.31 -9.59 -29.33
CA CYS A 588 -1.63 -9.85 -29.89
C CYS A 588 -2.45 -8.55 -29.89
N ARG A 589 -3.19 -8.32 -30.97
CA ARG A 589 -4.11 -7.20 -31.07
C ARG A 589 -5.10 -7.18 -29.92
N SER A 590 -5.45 -5.98 -29.48
CA SER A 590 -6.41 -5.78 -28.39
C SER A 590 -7.81 -6.29 -28.72
N ASP A 591 -8.19 -6.32 -30.00
CA ASP A 591 -9.47 -6.84 -30.49
C ASP A 591 -9.42 -8.32 -30.92
N HIS A 592 -8.26 -8.96 -30.85
CA HIS A 592 -8.08 -10.37 -31.16
C HIS A 592 -7.04 -11.00 -30.23
N LEU A 593 -7.46 -11.20 -28.97
CA LEU A 593 -6.65 -11.79 -27.92
C LEU A 593 -6.21 -13.22 -28.26
N CYS A 594 -5.37 -13.81 -27.42
CA CYS A 594 -5.04 -15.21 -27.57
C CYS A 594 -6.27 -16.11 -27.37
N GLY A 595 -6.57 -16.97 -28.34
CA GLY A 595 -7.72 -17.86 -28.29
C GLY A 595 -7.70 -18.93 -29.38
N TYR A 596 -8.63 -19.88 -29.30
CA TYR A 596 -8.73 -20.97 -30.29
C TYR A 596 -9.34 -20.52 -31.62
N TYR A 597 -10.34 -19.63 -31.59
CA TYR A 597 -11.04 -19.12 -32.78
C TYR A 597 -11.48 -20.23 -33.77
N GLY A 598 -11.94 -21.37 -33.25
CA GLY A 598 -12.39 -22.50 -34.06
C GLY A 598 -11.28 -23.44 -34.56
N TYR A 599 -10.02 -23.22 -34.15
CA TYR A 599 -8.88 -24.09 -34.43
C TYR A 599 -8.51 -24.95 -33.21
N SER A 600 -7.64 -25.94 -33.41
CA SER A 600 -7.09 -26.80 -32.33
C SER A 600 -5.88 -26.19 -31.61
N TYR A 601 -5.47 -24.97 -32.00
CA TYR A 601 -4.32 -24.27 -31.46
C TYR A 601 -4.69 -22.84 -31.07
N LEU A 602 -3.97 -22.31 -30.09
CA LEU A 602 -4.09 -20.92 -29.66
C LEU A 602 -3.31 -20.00 -30.59
N TRP A 603 -3.95 -18.95 -31.08
CA TRP A 603 -3.32 -17.95 -31.93
C TRP A 603 -3.98 -16.58 -31.79
N CYS A 604 -3.32 -15.56 -32.32
CA CYS A 604 -3.83 -14.20 -32.40
C CYS A 604 -3.27 -13.47 -33.63
N TYR A 605 -3.96 -12.41 -34.08
CA TYR A 605 -3.36 -11.46 -35.00
C TYR A 605 -2.40 -10.53 -34.26
N THR A 606 -1.22 -10.32 -34.82
CA THR A 606 -0.19 -9.44 -34.24
C THR A 606 -0.17 -8.05 -34.87
N ASP A 607 -0.87 -7.86 -36.00
CA ASP A 607 -1.05 -6.54 -36.61
C ASP A 607 -2.35 -6.40 -37.45
N ASN A 608 -2.57 -5.20 -37.98
CA ASN A 608 -3.74 -4.86 -38.80
C ASN A 608 -3.60 -5.31 -40.26
N ARG A 609 -2.47 -5.89 -40.65
CA ARG A 609 -2.20 -6.38 -42.02
C ARG A 609 -2.53 -7.87 -42.16
N GLY A 610 -3.00 -8.50 -41.09
CA GLY A 610 -3.37 -9.92 -41.07
C GLY A 610 -2.21 -10.83 -40.73
N ASN A 611 -1.09 -10.31 -40.24
CA ASN A 611 -0.04 -11.15 -39.68
C ASN A 611 -0.53 -11.76 -38.36
N TRP A 612 -0.25 -13.03 -38.16
CA TRP A 612 -0.69 -13.80 -37.01
C TRP A 612 0.45 -14.67 -36.50
N ASP A 613 0.36 -15.03 -35.21
CA ASP A 613 1.24 -16.03 -34.65
C ASP A 613 0.52 -16.82 -33.54
N TYR A 614 1.13 -17.92 -33.14
CA TYR A 614 0.69 -18.72 -32.02
C TYR A 614 0.88 -17.97 -30.70
N CYS A 615 0.06 -18.30 -29.73
CA CYS A 615 0.12 -17.73 -28.40
C CYS A 615 -0.10 -18.84 -27.37
N CYS A 616 0.05 -18.54 -26.08
CA CYS A 616 0.24 -19.58 -25.07
C CYS A 616 -0.86 -19.67 -24.00
N LYS A 617 -1.86 -18.77 -24.02
CA LYS A 617 -2.91 -18.70 -23.00
C LYS A 617 -4.28 -18.42 -23.62
N ASP A 618 -5.20 -19.35 -23.43
CA ASP A 618 -6.59 -19.13 -23.83
C ASP A 618 -7.21 -18.02 -22.98
N CYS A 619 -7.77 -17.02 -23.66
CA CYS A 619 -8.40 -15.85 -23.06
C CYS A 619 -9.74 -15.52 -23.72
N HIS A 620 -10.27 -16.42 -24.54
CA HIS A 620 -11.51 -16.26 -25.28
C HIS A 620 -12.66 -17.07 -24.65
#